data_AF-A0A9D7JWR5-F1
#
_entry.id   AF-A0A9D7JWR5-F1
#
_cell.length_a   1.000
_cell.length_b   1.000
_cell.length_c   1.000
_cell.angle_alpha   90.00
_cell.angle_beta   90.00
_cell.angle_gamma   90.00
#
_symmetry.space_group_name_H-M   'P 1'
#
loop_
_entity.id
_entity.type
_entity.pdbx_description
1 polymer ?
#
loop_
_entity_poly.entity_id
_entity_poly.type
_entity_poly.pdbx_seq_one_letter_code
_entity_poly.pdbx_strand_id
1 'polypeptide(L)'
;MGLPSDGCYFKSSFGIACAGCGGSHAIQAFFHGHFVDALEFNLLSTGMVILALVIPFILMIDLLFKTRWYDFIYTQISKALKIKKFSLVLAVGLIIFWMYNSWKYR
;
A
#
# COMPACT_ATOMS: atom_id res chain seq x y z
N MET A 1 -17.99 6.51 2.72
CA MET A 1 -17.46 7.80 3.22
C MET A 1 -16.53 8.37 2.17
N GLY A 2 -16.82 9.57 1.65
CA GLY A 2 -15.99 10.23 0.64
C GLY A 2 -14.69 10.77 1.24
N LEU A 3 -13.70 11.00 0.37
CA LEU A 3 -12.48 11.75 0.73
C LEU A 3 -12.92 13.11 1.30
N PRO A 4 -12.48 13.54 2.50
CA PRO A 4 -12.76 14.88 2.98
C PRO A 4 -12.22 15.87 1.95
N SER A 5 -13.16 16.54 1.26
CA SER A 5 -12.91 17.51 0.20
C SER A 5 -12.22 18.77 0.72
N ASP A 6 -12.22 18.96 2.03
CA ASP A 6 -12.10 20.28 2.64
C ASP A 6 -10.64 20.71 2.88
N GLY A 7 -9.64 19.91 2.47
CA GLY A 7 -8.22 20.21 2.69
C GLY A 7 -7.23 19.82 1.59
N CYS A 8 -7.67 19.25 0.45
CA CYS A 8 -6.74 18.82 -0.60
C CYS A 8 -6.51 19.91 -1.66
N TYR A 9 -5.44 20.70 -1.52
CA TYR A 9 -5.04 21.73 -2.50
C TYR A 9 -4.89 21.17 -3.92
N PHE A 10 -4.38 19.94 -4.07
CA PHE A 10 -4.22 19.31 -5.38
C PHE A 10 -5.56 19.09 -6.08
N LYS A 11 -6.57 18.59 -5.35
CA LYS A 11 -7.93 18.43 -5.88
C LYS A 11 -8.57 19.79 -6.18
N SER A 12 -8.34 20.79 -5.32
CA SER A 12 -8.85 22.15 -5.53
C SER A 12 -8.26 22.84 -6.76
N SER A 13 -6.97 22.63 -7.06
CA SER A 13 -6.29 23.29 -8.18
C SER A 13 -6.41 22.54 -9.51
N PHE A 14 -6.45 21.21 -9.49
CA PHE A 14 -6.43 20.39 -10.72
C PHE A 14 -7.75 19.65 -10.99
N GLY A 15 -8.72 19.69 -10.06
CA GLY A 15 -10.02 19.02 -10.22
C GLY A 15 -9.97 17.49 -10.17
N ILE A 16 -8.80 16.91 -9.85
CA ILE A 16 -8.57 15.47 -9.73
C ILE A 16 -7.82 15.15 -8.43
N ALA A 17 -8.09 13.99 -7.82
CA ALA A 17 -7.33 13.51 -6.68
C ALA A 17 -5.90 13.11 -7.10
N CYS A 18 -4.90 13.34 -6.24
CA CYS A 18 -3.53 12.97 -6.55
C CYS A 18 -3.31 11.46 -6.43
N ALA A 19 -2.20 10.98 -7.01
CA ALA A 19 -1.81 9.56 -6.96
C ALA A 19 -1.73 8.97 -5.54
N GLY A 20 -1.49 9.82 -4.53
CA GLY A 20 -1.35 9.43 -3.13
C GLY A 20 -2.62 9.56 -2.28
N CYS A 21 -3.68 10.24 -2.73
CA CYS A 21 -4.83 10.57 -1.86
C CYS A 21 -5.45 9.32 -1.20
N GLY A 22 -5.72 8.26 -1.98
CA GLY A 22 -6.28 7.02 -1.43
C GLY A 22 -5.34 6.30 -0.46
N GLY A 23 -4.02 6.48 -0.62
CA GLY A 23 -3.03 5.87 0.27
C GLY A 23 -3.04 6.49 1.67
N SER A 24 -3.11 7.82 1.77
CA SER A 24 -3.18 8.50 3.07
C SER A 24 -4.44 8.13 3.88
N HIS A 25 -5.59 8.03 3.21
CA HIS A 25 -6.83 7.59 3.87
C HIS A 25 -6.81 6.13 4.27
N ALA A 26 -6.20 5.26 3.45
CA ALA A 26 -6.00 3.86 3.82
C ALA A 26 -5.14 3.73 5.09
N ILE A 27 -4.03 4.48 5.15
CA ILE A 27 -3.16 4.52 6.33
C ILE A 27 -3.92 5.05 7.56
N GLN A 28 -4.65 6.14 7.40
CA GLN A 28 -5.45 6.72 8.49
C GLN A 28 -6.49 5.70 8.99
N ALA A 29 -7.28 5.10 8.09
CA ALA A 29 -8.28 4.09 8.44
C ALA A 29 -7.65 2.90 9.16
N PHE A 30 -6.49 2.41 8.69
CA PHE A 30 -5.76 1.31 9.31
C PHE A 30 -5.40 1.62 10.77
N PHE A 31 -4.84 2.80 11.05
CA PHE A 31 -4.45 3.20 12.41
C PHE A 31 -5.65 3.51 13.33
N HIS A 32 -6.82 3.81 12.78
CA HIS A 32 -8.06 3.96 13.55
C HIS A 32 -8.79 2.62 13.79
N GLY A 33 -8.23 1.50 13.33
CA GLY A 33 -8.83 0.17 13.48
C GLY A 33 -9.87 -0.19 12.41
N HIS A 34 -10.08 0.68 11.42
CA HIS A 34 -10.99 0.45 10.30
C HIS A 34 -10.28 -0.30 9.17
N PHE A 35 -9.95 -1.58 9.41
CA PHE A 35 -9.15 -2.36 8.47
C PHE A 35 -9.84 -2.64 7.13
N VAL A 36 -11.16 -2.87 7.14
CA VAL A 36 -11.93 -3.10 5.91
C VAL A 36 -11.91 -1.83 5.05
N ASP A 37 -12.18 -0.68 5.66
CA ASP A 37 -12.13 0.61 4.97
C ASP A 37 -10.73 0.91 4.44
N ALA A 38 -9.67 0.56 5.18
CA ALA A 38 -8.29 0.72 4.72
C ALA A 38 -8.00 -0.06 3.43
N LEU A 39 -8.46 -1.31 3.36
CA LEU A 39 -8.34 -2.15 2.16
C LEU A 39 -9.15 -1.59 0.98
N GLU A 40 -10.36 -1.07 1.26
CA GLU A 40 -11.21 -0.44 0.25
C GLU A 40 -10.64 0.89 -0.27
N PHE A 41 -9.95 1.66 0.57
CA PHE A 41 -9.29 2.90 0.16
C PHE A 41 -8.06 2.62 -0.70
N ASN A 42 -7.17 1.74 -0.25
CA ASN A 42 -5.98 1.36 -0.98
C ASN A 42 -5.35 0.06 -0.44
N LEU A 43 -5.54 -1.03 -1.17
CA LEU A 43 -4.95 -2.33 -0.85
C LEU A 43 -3.41 -2.27 -0.80
N LEU A 44 -2.78 -1.53 -1.72
CA LEU A 44 -1.32 -1.43 -1.77
C LEU A 44 -0.77 -0.69 -0.56
N SER A 45 -1.31 0.49 -0.25
CA SER A 45 -0.84 1.30 0.90
C SER A 45 -1.11 0.59 2.22
N THR A 46 -2.26 -0.06 2.35
CA THR A 46 -2.55 -0.92 3.51
C THR A 46 -1.55 -2.07 3.62
N GLY A 47 -1.25 -2.75 2.51
CA GLY A 47 -0.21 -3.78 2.46
C GLY A 47 1.18 -3.25 2.83
N MET A 48 1.53 -2.03 2.39
CA MET A 48 2.80 -1.39 2.77
C MET A 48 2.88 -1.09 4.27
N VAL A 49 1.80 -0.63 4.90
CA VAL A 49 1.76 -0.43 6.36
C VAL A 49 1.95 -1.77 7.08
N ILE A 50 1.27 -2.82 6.64
CA ILE A 50 1.42 -4.16 7.21
C ILE A 50 2.87 -4.63 7.09
N LEU A 51 3.49 -4.51 5.90
CA LEU A 51 4.89 -4.86 5.70
C LEU A 51 5.83 -4.03 6.59
N ALA A 52 5.58 -2.73 6.73
CA ALA A 52 6.35 -1.85 7.59
C ALA A 52 6.28 -2.25 9.08
N LEU A 53 5.19 -2.89 9.52
CA LEU A 53 5.04 -3.44 10.87
C LEU A 53 5.63 -4.85 11.00
N VAL A 54 5.46 -5.69 9.99
CA VAL A 54 5.90 -7.10 10.01
C VAL A 54 7.42 -7.23 9.84
N ILE A 55 8.05 -6.44 8.97
CA ILE A 55 9.50 -6.48 8.74
C ILE A 55 10.32 -6.28 10.03
N PRO A 56 10.12 -5.20 10.83
CA PRO A 56 10.88 -5.03 12.06
C PRO A 56 10.61 -6.15 13.07
N PHE A 57 9.39 -6.72 13.09
CA PHE A 57 9.07 -7.86 13.93
C PHE A 57 9.85 -9.12 13.54
N ILE A 58 9.95 -9.42 12.24
CA ILE A 58 10.78 -10.54 11.74
C ILE A 58 12.25 -10.31 12.06
N LEU A 59 12.77 -9.10 11.84
CA LEU A 59 14.16 -8.77 12.16
C LEU A 59 14.45 -8.92 13.66
N MET A 60 13.49 -8.54 14.52
CA MET A 60 13.61 -8.72 15.96
C MET A 60 13.67 -10.21 16.33
N ILE A 61 12.86 -11.07 15.71
CA ILE A 61 12.93 -12.53 15.88
C ILE A 61 14.29 -13.07 15.44
N ASP A 62 14.76 -12.67 14.26
CA ASP A 62 16.08 -13.09 13.76
C ASP A 62 17.21 -12.68 14.69
N LEU A 63 17.15 -11.49 15.28
CA LEU A 63 18.13 -11.02 16.25
C LEU A 63 18.09 -11.81 17.57
N LEU A 64 16.88 -12.11 18.08
CA LEU A 64 16.70 -12.79 19.36
C LEU A 64 17.01 -14.30 19.29
N PHE A 65 16.58 -14.95 18.21
CA PHE A 65 16.70 -16.40 18.04
C PHE A 65 17.85 -16.81 17.13
N LYS A 66 18.65 -15.86 16.63
CA LYS A 66 19.73 -16.07 15.66
C LYS A 66 19.28 -16.86 14.42
N THR A 67 18.03 -16.64 14.02
CA THR A 67 17.45 -17.24 12.81
C THR A 67 17.78 -16.41 11.57
N ARG A 68 17.39 -16.90 10.38
CA ARG A 68 17.59 -16.21 9.09
C ARG A 68 16.29 -16.13 8.29
N TRP A 69 15.17 -15.86 8.97
CA TRP A 69 13.85 -15.79 8.34
C TRP A 69 13.75 -14.64 7.35
N TYR A 70 14.29 -13.47 7.70
CA TYR A 70 14.33 -12.31 6.83
C TYR A 70 15.03 -12.64 5.49
N ASP A 71 16.22 -13.23 5.54
CA ASP A 71 16.99 -13.58 4.34
C ASP A 71 16.27 -14.60 3.46
N PHE A 72 15.66 -15.62 4.09
CA PHE A 72 14.88 -16.62 3.37
C PHE A 72 13.68 -15.98 2.65
N ILE A 73 12.87 -15.18 3.37
CA ILE A 73 11.68 -14.52 2.82
C ILE A 73 12.07 -13.53 1.71
N TYR A 74 13.08 -12.69 1.96
CA TYR A 74 13.59 -11.71 1.00
C TYR A 74 14.07 -12.36 -0.31
N THR A 75 14.78 -13.49 -0.21
CA THR A 75 15.29 -14.21 -1.38
C THR A 75 14.17 -14.78 -2.24
N GLN A 76 13.10 -15.29 -1.60
CA GLN A 76 11.95 -15.84 -2.34
C GLN A 76 11.13 -14.73 -3.01
N ILE A 77 10.87 -13.62 -2.31
CA ILE A 77 10.15 -12.46 -2.86
C ILE A 77 10.94 -11.83 -4.01
N SER A 78 12.24 -11.61 -3.84
CA SER A 78 13.09 -11.00 -4.88
C SER A 78 13.18 -11.86 -6.15
N LYS A 79 13.18 -13.18 -6.03
CA LYS A 79 13.07 -14.10 -7.18
C LYS A 79 11.75 -13.91 -7.92
N ALA A 80 10.63 -13.81 -7.20
CA ALA A 80 9.31 -13.58 -7.80
C ALA A 80 9.24 -12.21 -8.51
N LEU A 81 9.78 -11.14 -7.92
CA LEU A 81 9.78 -9.79 -8.49
C LEU A 81 10.69 -9.64 -9.71
N LYS A 82 11.80 -10.39 -9.77
CA LYS A 82 12.72 -10.40 -10.94
C LYS A 82 12.07 -11.00 -12.19
N ILE A 83 10.95 -11.71 -12.07
CA ILE A 83 10.17 -12.18 -13.21
C ILE A 83 9.54 -10.96 -13.89
N LYS A 84 10.14 -10.50 -15.00
CA LYS A 84 9.70 -9.29 -15.75
C LYS A 84 8.19 -9.24 -16.01
N LYS A 85 7.59 -10.40 -16.30
CA LYS A 85 6.13 -10.54 -16.51
C LYS A 85 5.32 -10.21 -15.25
N PHE A 86 5.77 -10.67 -14.08
CA PHE A 86 5.12 -10.40 -12.80
C PHE A 86 5.17 -8.91 -12.46
N SER A 87 6.33 -8.29 -12.62
CA SER A 87 6.50 -6.84 -12.40
C SER A 87 5.63 -5.99 -13.33
N LEU A 88 5.54 -6.36 -14.62
CA LEU A 88 4.68 -5.67 -15.58
C LEU A 88 3.19 -5.78 -15.23
N VAL A 89 2.71 -6.98 -14.89
CA VAL A 89 1.32 -7.20 -14.46
C VAL A 89 1.00 -6.38 -13.22
N LEU A 90 1.93 -6.34 -12.25
CA LEU A 90 1.75 -5.57 -11.03
C LEU A 90 1.71 -4.07 -11.32
N ALA A 91 2.61 -3.55 -12.16
CA ALA A 91 2.61 -2.14 -12.57
C ALA A 91 1.32 -1.73 -13.30
N VAL A 92 0.86 -2.53 -14.26
CA VAL A 92 -0.39 -2.27 -15.00
C VAL A 92 -1.60 -2.35 -14.07
N GLY A 93 -1.65 -3.36 -13.21
CA GLY A 93 -2.71 -3.51 -12.20
C GLY A 93 -2.79 -2.31 -11.27
N LEU A 94 -1.65 -1.75 -10.85
CA LEU A 94 -1.59 -0.56 -10.02
C LEU A 94 -2.14 0.69 -10.72
N ILE A 95 -1.81 0.89 -12.00
CA ILE A 95 -2.30 2.02 -12.79
C ILE A 95 -3.82 1.92 -12.97
N ILE A 96 -4.34 0.74 -13.31
CA ILE A 96 -5.78 0.52 -13.49
C ILE A 96 -6.52 0.71 -12.16
N PHE A 97 -6.01 0.13 -11.08
CA PHE A 97 -6.59 0.29 -9.74
C PHE A 97 -6.62 1.77 -9.34
N TRP A 98 -5.54 2.50 -9.60
CA TRP A 98 -5.48 3.94 -9.35
C TRP A 98 -6.49 4.74 -10.17
N MET A 99 -6.63 4.44 -11.47
CA MET A 99 -7.60 5.09 -12.34
C MET A 99 -9.04 4.84 -11.86
N TYR A 100 -9.37 3.59 -11.50
CA TYR A 100 -10.67 3.23 -10.95
C TYR A 100 -10.96 3.98 -9.64
N ASN A 101 -9.99 4.01 -8.73
CA ASN A 101 -10.14 4.67 -7.43
C ASN A 101 -10.34 6.19 -7.60
N SER A 102 -9.58 6.80 -8.49
CA SER A 102 -9.66 8.24 -8.77
C SER A 102 -10.99 8.64 -9.42
N TRP A 103 -11.60 7.74 -10.20
CA TRP A 103 -12.96 7.93 -10.72
C TRP A 103 -14.03 7.71 -9.65
N LYS A 104 -13.93 6.64 -8.85
CA LYS A 104 -14.91 6.27 -7.82
C LYS A 104 -15.02 7.31 -6.70
N TYR A 105 -13.90 7.94 -6.32
CA TYR A 105 -13.84 8.94 -5.25
C TYR A 105 -13.69 10.39 -5.78
N ARG A 106 -14.06 10.63 -7.04
CA ARG A 106 -14.19 11.97 -7.61
C ARG A 106 -15.23 12.78 -6.84
#